data_AF-A0A846HQE0-F1
#
_entry.id   AF-A0A846HQE0-F1
#
_cell.length_a   1.000
_cell.length_b   1.000
_cell.length_c   1.000
_cell.angle_alpha   90.00
_cell.angle_beta   90.00
_cell.angle_gamma   90.00
#
_symmetry.space_group_name_H-M   'P 1'
#
loop_
_entity.id
_entity.type
_entity.pdbx_description
1 polymer ?
#
loop_
_entity_poly.entity_id
_entity_poly.type
_entity_poly.pdbx_seq_one_letter_code
_entity_poly.pdbx_strand_id
1 'polypeptide(L)'
;MKYKQLELFFIPPATRTAVIDPFWDEIEKGTEKTNTVREQVNSTTAPEHNCAESLVASDTNQPHTHWVEKYWVKRRGEKHEYYRYCWMEGRKIYRCHISGRAGSVGANQRKQVVCEAILDGQSPQEIVALVRQYIRGH
;
A
#
# COMPACT_ATOMS: atom_id res chain seq x y z
N MET A 1 -35.77 34.83 -25.71
CA MET A 1 -35.11 33.52 -25.63
C MET A 1 -35.65 32.82 -24.38
N LYS A 2 -36.22 31.61 -24.50
CA LYS A 2 -36.83 30.87 -23.38
C LYS A 2 -35.80 29.90 -22.81
N TYR A 3 -35.43 30.06 -21.56
CA TYR A 3 -34.52 29.17 -20.83
C TYR A 3 -35.32 27.95 -20.37
N LYS A 4 -34.88 26.75 -20.76
CA LYS A 4 -35.44 25.48 -20.27
C LYS A 4 -34.82 25.18 -18.92
N GLN A 5 -35.66 25.20 -17.88
CA GLN A 5 -35.32 24.82 -16.52
C GLN A 5 -35.08 23.30 -16.48
N LEU A 6 -33.95 22.87 -15.90
CA LEU A 6 -33.63 21.45 -15.72
C LEU A 6 -34.45 20.91 -14.55
N GLU A 7 -35.33 19.94 -14.82
CA GLU A 7 -36.06 19.23 -13.77
C GLU A 7 -35.11 18.31 -13.02
N LEU A 8 -35.03 18.54 -11.70
CA LEU A 8 -34.23 17.77 -10.76
C LEU A 8 -34.98 16.46 -10.47
N PHE A 9 -34.39 15.32 -10.87
CA PHE A 9 -34.97 14.00 -10.57
C PHE A 9 -34.99 13.75 -9.06
N PHE A 10 -36.18 13.61 -8.49
CA PHE A 10 -36.39 13.25 -7.09
C PHE A 10 -36.22 11.73 -6.94
N ILE A 11 -35.09 11.29 -6.38
CA ILE A 11 -34.87 9.86 -6.08
C ILE A 11 -35.44 9.58 -4.69
N PRO A 12 -36.49 8.75 -4.56
CA PRO A 12 -37.03 8.41 -3.25
C PRO A 12 -36.03 7.56 -2.46
N PRO A 13 -35.91 7.75 -1.13
CA PRO A 13 -35.04 6.94 -0.30
C PRO A 13 -35.57 5.50 -0.24
N ALA A 14 -34.74 4.54 -0.66
CA ALA A 14 -35.07 3.13 -0.52
C ALA A 14 -35.05 2.74 0.97
N THR A 15 -36.21 2.41 1.53
CA THR A 15 -36.33 1.79 2.85
C THR A 15 -35.81 0.36 2.76
N ARG A 16 -34.56 0.14 3.18
CA ARG A 16 -34.03 -1.21 3.41
C ARG A 16 -34.54 -1.70 4.76
N THR A 17 -35.55 -2.57 4.74
CA THR A 17 -35.89 -3.39 5.90
C THR A 17 -34.73 -4.35 6.14
N ALA A 18 -34.02 -4.19 7.25
CA ALA A 18 -33.06 -5.19 7.70
C ALA A 18 -33.85 -6.45 8.06
N VAL A 19 -33.75 -7.48 7.23
CA VAL A 19 -34.16 -8.84 7.61
C VAL A 19 -33.13 -9.29 8.64
N ILE A 20 -33.53 -9.27 9.90
CA ILE A 20 -32.74 -9.82 11.01
C ILE A 20 -32.82 -11.34 10.88
N ASP A 21 -31.70 -11.95 10.54
CA ASP A 21 -31.53 -13.41 10.45
C ASP A 21 -31.42 -13.98 11.87
N PRO A 22 -32.42 -14.74 12.37
CA PRO A 22 -32.42 -15.25 13.73
C PRO A 22 -31.42 -16.39 13.96
N PHE A 23 -30.72 -16.87 12.92
CA PHE A 23 -29.86 -18.06 13.02
C PHE A 23 -28.43 -17.77 13.53
N TRP A 24 -28.09 -16.50 13.80
CA TRP A 24 -26.73 -16.12 14.20
C TRP A 24 -26.51 -15.92 15.71
N ASP A 25 -27.55 -16.09 16.55
CA ASP A 25 -27.46 -15.92 18.01
C ASP A 25 -27.35 -17.23 18.82
N GLU A 26 -27.23 -18.39 18.16
CA GLU A 26 -27.05 -19.70 18.80
C GLU A 26 -25.72 -20.39 18.43
N ILE A 27 -24.58 -19.77 18.76
CA ILE A 27 -23.34 -20.54 18.95
C ILE A 27 -22.99 -20.53 20.42
N GLU A 28 -23.40 -21.62 21.05
CA GLU A 28 -23.15 -21.98 22.42
C GLU A 28 -21.66 -21.91 22.77
N LYS A 29 -21.44 -21.52 24.03
CA LYS A 29 -20.19 -21.40 24.73
C LYS A 29 -19.58 -22.81 24.93
N GLY A 30 -18.87 -23.32 23.94
CA GLY A 30 -18.20 -24.63 23.99
C GLY A 30 -16.69 -24.52 23.80
N THR A 31 -15.93 -24.74 24.87
CA THR A 31 -14.52 -25.12 24.82
C THR A 31 -14.34 -26.38 23.98
N GLU A 32 -13.49 -26.36 22.94
CA GLU A 32 -12.56 -27.46 22.59
C GLU A 32 -11.75 -27.17 21.32
N LYS A 33 -10.47 -27.56 21.37
CA LYS A 33 -9.49 -27.51 20.29
C LYS A 33 -9.88 -28.47 19.17
N THR A 34 -10.05 -27.98 17.95
CA THR A 34 -9.88 -28.80 16.74
C THR A 34 -9.24 -27.98 15.62
N ASN A 35 -8.18 -28.56 15.04
CA ASN A 35 -7.34 -27.99 13.99
C ASN A 35 -8.17 -27.65 12.76
N THR A 36 -8.19 -26.38 12.37
CA THR A 36 -8.83 -25.94 11.13
C THR A 36 -7.91 -26.16 9.93
N VAL A 37 -8.34 -27.11 9.10
CA VAL A 37 -7.87 -27.38 7.74
C VAL A 37 -8.08 -26.13 6.87
N ARG A 38 -7.07 -25.27 6.77
CA ARG A 38 -6.81 -24.38 5.62
C ARG A 38 -5.33 -23.94 5.60
N GLU A 39 -4.45 -24.91 5.81
CA GLU A 39 -3.04 -24.81 5.48
C GLU A 39 -2.87 -25.19 4.00
N GLN A 40 -2.98 -24.19 3.10
CA GLN A 40 -2.33 -24.24 1.80
C GLN A 40 -1.28 -23.15 1.76
N VAL A 41 -0.17 -23.48 2.42
CA VAL A 41 1.12 -22.83 2.22
C VAL A 41 1.57 -23.16 0.80
N ASN A 42 1.38 -22.24 -0.14
CA ASN A 42 2.19 -22.21 -1.34
C ASN A 42 3.53 -21.57 -0.96
N SER A 43 4.50 -22.40 -0.63
CA SER A 43 5.89 -22.03 -0.33
C SER A 43 6.63 -21.51 -1.57
N THR A 44 6.19 -20.41 -2.20
CA THR A 44 7.00 -19.67 -3.19
C THR A 44 6.47 -18.23 -3.39
N THR A 45 6.55 -17.39 -2.38
CA THR A 45 6.76 -15.94 -2.56
C THR A 45 7.36 -15.46 -1.25
N ALA A 46 8.58 -14.95 -1.25
CA ALA A 46 9.16 -14.38 -0.05
C ALA A 46 8.65 -12.96 0.14
N PRO A 47 8.07 -12.65 1.32
CA PRO A 47 8.22 -11.36 1.93
C PRO A 47 8.85 -11.58 3.30
N GLU A 48 10.15 -11.86 3.32
CA GLU A 48 10.92 -11.61 4.56
C GLU A 48 11.09 -10.10 4.66
N HIS A 49 10.06 -9.51 5.27
CA HIS A 49 10.04 -8.17 5.82
C HIS A 49 11.15 -8.06 6.86
N ASN A 50 12.21 -7.32 6.57
CA ASN A 50 12.94 -6.50 7.53
C ASN A 50 13.99 -5.67 6.78
N CYS A 51 13.67 -4.41 6.52
CA CYS A 51 14.68 -3.35 6.57
C CYS A 51 14.19 -2.35 7.61
N ALA A 52 14.25 -2.76 8.88
CA ALA A 52 14.54 -1.82 9.94
C ALA A 52 16.00 -1.37 9.75
N GLU A 53 16.22 -0.45 8.82
CA GLU A 53 17.26 0.54 9.01
C GLU A 53 16.55 1.80 9.47
N SER A 54 16.15 1.71 10.74
CA SER A 54 15.69 2.82 11.55
C SER A 54 16.86 3.78 11.71
N LEU A 55 16.96 4.75 10.81
CA LEU A 55 17.76 5.95 11.00
C LEU A 55 16.85 7.17 11.16
N VAL A 56 15.86 7.05 12.05
CA VAL A 56 15.34 8.15 12.87
C VAL A 56 14.48 7.54 13.95
N ALA A 57 15.10 7.26 15.10
CA ALA A 57 14.38 7.29 16.35
C ALA A 57 13.88 8.73 16.54
N SER A 58 12.66 9.00 16.10
CA SER A 58 11.94 10.20 16.50
C SER A 58 10.67 9.73 17.16
N ASP A 59 10.62 9.97 18.48
CA ASP A 59 9.51 9.84 19.42
C ASP A 59 8.30 10.69 19.02
N THR A 60 7.84 10.52 17.79
CA THR A 60 6.61 11.10 17.29
C THR A 60 5.78 9.94 16.81
N ASN A 61 4.71 9.66 17.57
CA ASN A 61 3.63 8.72 17.28
C ASN A 61 2.86 9.12 15.99
N GLN A 62 3.57 9.45 14.91
CA GLN A 62 2.99 9.69 13.61
C GLN A 62 2.93 8.34 12.88
N PRO A 63 1.73 7.87 12.50
CA PRO A 63 1.62 6.68 11.68
C PRO A 63 2.38 6.95 10.38
N HIS A 64 3.45 6.19 10.14
CA HIS A 64 4.25 6.32 8.93
C HIS A 64 3.34 6.05 7.73
N THR A 65 2.90 7.13 7.09
CA THR A 65 1.93 7.06 5.98
C THR A 65 2.60 6.62 4.69
N HIS A 66 3.93 6.65 4.66
CA HIS A 66 4.76 6.30 3.51
C HIS A 66 6.17 5.86 3.93
N TRP A 67 6.80 5.01 3.11
CA TRP A 67 8.11 4.41 3.35
C TRP A 67 8.75 3.93 2.04
N VAL A 68 10.06 3.64 2.07
CA VAL A 68 10.78 3.00 0.95
C VAL A 68 11.06 1.54 1.29
N GLU A 69 10.84 0.66 0.34
CA GLU A 69 10.96 -0.79 0.51
C GLU A 69 11.91 -1.39 -0.53
N LYS A 70 12.79 -2.29 -0.08
CA LYS A 70 13.62 -3.12 -0.97
C LYS A 70 12.85 -4.38 -1.33
N TYR A 71 12.78 -4.70 -2.61
CA TYR A 71 12.14 -5.93 -3.10
C TYR A 71 13.01 -6.58 -4.17
N TRP A 72 12.70 -7.83 -4.51
CA TRP A 72 13.42 -8.54 -5.54
C TRP A 72 12.49 -9.29 -6.47
N VAL A 73 12.97 -9.56 -7.67
CA VAL A 73 12.31 -10.41 -8.67
C VAL A 73 13.32 -11.37 -9.26
N LYS A 74 12.90 -12.61 -9.54
CA LYS A 74 13.73 -13.59 -10.23
C LYS A 74 13.49 -13.48 -11.74
N ARG A 75 14.55 -13.25 -12.53
CA ARG A 75 14.49 -13.21 -14.00
C ARG A 75 15.66 -14.00 -14.55
N ARG A 76 15.44 -14.83 -15.58
CA ARG A 76 16.48 -15.66 -16.22
C ARG A 76 17.33 -16.48 -15.21
N GLY A 77 16.71 -16.97 -14.14
CA GLY A 77 17.40 -17.73 -13.09
C GLY A 77 18.09 -16.88 -12.01
N GLU A 78 18.28 -15.58 -12.24
CA GLU A 78 18.99 -14.66 -11.33
C GLU A 78 18.04 -13.79 -10.51
N LYS A 79 18.49 -13.41 -9.31
CA LYS A 79 17.78 -12.48 -8.42
C LYS A 79 18.18 -11.03 -8.76
N HIS A 80 17.18 -10.21 -9.05
CA HIS A 80 17.35 -8.78 -9.27
C HIS A 80 16.64 -8.02 -8.16
N GLU A 81 17.42 -7.21 -7.44
CA GLU A 81 16.94 -6.40 -6.33
C GLU A 81 16.66 -4.98 -6.80
N TYR A 82 15.62 -4.36 -6.25
CA TYR A 82 15.11 -3.06 -6.63
C TYR A 82 14.56 -2.34 -5.40
N TYR A 83 14.38 -1.03 -5.52
CA TYR A 83 13.68 -0.22 -4.53
C TYR A 83 12.30 0.18 -5.06
N ARG A 84 11.33 0.30 -4.15
CA ARG A 84 10.01 0.87 -4.42
C ARG A 84 9.63 1.84 -3.30
N TYR A 85 8.96 2.92 -3.67
CA TYR A 85 8.30 3.82 -2.75
C TYR A 85 6.88 3.31 -2.49
N CYS A 86 6.47 3.26 -1.24
CA CYS A 86 5.16 2.79 -0.79
C CYS A 86 4.47 3.87 0.04
N TRP A 87 3.17 4.07 -0.16
CA TRP A 87 2.38 4.99 0.67
C TRP A 87 0.97 4.48 0.86
N MET A 88 0.32 4.95 1.93
CA MET A 88 -1.09 4.70 2.20
C MET A 88 -1.92 5.91 1.78
N GLU A 89 -3.04 5.63 1.13
CA GLU A 89 -4.10 6.60 0.86
C GLU A 89 -5.42 5.93 1.25
N GLY A 90 -6.05 6.43 2.32
CA GLY A 90 -7.15 5.76 2.99
C GLY A 90 -6.73 4.40 3.56
N ARG A 91 -7.38 3.32 3.08
CA ARG A 91 -7.09 1.93 3.49
C ARG A 91 -6.26 1.15 2.45
N LYS A 92 -5.77 1.82 1.41
CA LYS A 92 -5.09 1.18 0.28
C LYS A 92 -3.61 1.57 0.26
N ILE A 93 -2.76 0.57 0.09
CA ILE A 93 -1.32 0.76 -0.11
C ILE A 93 -1.04 0.91 -1.61
N TYR A 94 -0.40 2.00 -1.96
CA TYR A 94 0.10 2.27 -3.30
C TYR A 94 1.61 2.09 -3.33
N ARG A 95 2.13 1.81 -4.53
CA ARG A 95 3.54 1.48 -4.76
C ARG A 95 4.02 2.14 -6.04
N CYS A 96 5.25 2.65 -6.05
CA CYS A 96 5.93 3.20 -7.21
C CYS A 96 7.35 2.64 -7.30
N HIS A 97 7.76 2.18 -8.47
CA HIS A 97 9.09 1.63 -8.70
C HIS A 97 10.13 2.75 -8.80
N ILE A 98 11.23 2.63 -8.04
CA ILE A 98 12.37 3.53 -8.17
C ILE A 98 13.32 2.92 -9.19
N SER A 99 13.68 3.68 -10.23
CA SER A 99 14.45 3.16 -11.35
C SER A 99 15.86 2.71 -10.95
N GLY A 100 16.33 1.63 -11.58
CA GLY A 100 17.67 1.06 -11.41
C GLY A 100 17.74 -0.11 -10.43
N ARG A 101 18.77 -0.95 -10.60
CA ARG A 101 19.03 -2.10 -9.72
C ARG A 101 19.53 -1.61 -8.37
N ALA A 102 19.02 -2.18 -7.28
CA ALA A 102 19.51 -1.91 -5.93
C ALA A 102 21.02 -2.19 -5.85
N GLY A 103 21.78 -1.29 -5.23
CA GLY A 103 23.24 -1.33 -5.17
C GLY A 103 23.95 -0.50 -6.24
N SER A 104 23.28 -0.10 -7.33
CA SER A 104 23.85 0.89 -8.25
C SER A 104 23.88 2.29 -7.61
N VAL A 105 24.93 3.07 -7.90
CA VAL A 105 25.10 4.43 -7.35
C VAL A 105 23.87 5.29 -7.63
N GLY A 106 23.37 5.27 -8.87
CA GLY A 106 22.17 6.02 -9.24
C GLY A 106 20.90 5.57 -8.52
N ALA A 107 20.71 4.26 -8.29
CA ALA A 107 19.54 3.79 -7.54
C ALA A 107 19.62 4.17 -6.05
N ASN A 108 20.80 4.12 -5.46
CA ASN A 108 21.01 4.50 -4.06
C ASN A 108 20.83 6.01 -3.86
N GLN A 109 21.33 6.84 -4.78
CA GLN A 109 21.09 8.29 -4.76
C GLN A 109 19.59 8.59 -4.86
N ARG A 110 18.87 7.96 -5.81
CA ARG A 110 17.41 8.14 -5.94
C ARG A 110 16.65 7.67 -4.71
N LYS A 111 17.05 6.55 -4.09
CA LYS A 111 16.49 6.09 -2.81
C LYS A 111 16.68 7.17 -1.73
N GLN A 112 17.90 7.71 -1.61
CA GLN A 112 18.21 8.72 -0.61
C GLN A 112 17.36 9.99 -0.79
N VAL A 113 17.25 10.50 -2.02
CA VAL A 113 16.39 11.67 -2.32
C VAL A 113 14.93 11.42 -1.92
N VAL A 114 14.40 10.21 -2.15
CA VAL A 114 13.05 9.85 -1.72
C VAL A 114 12.95 9.80 -0.20
N CYS A 115 13.95 9.25 0.49
CA CYS A 115 13.98 9.23 1.95
C CYS A 115 14.04 10.65 2.54
N GLU A 116 14.86 11.54 1.97
CA GLU A 116 14.94 12.95 2.35
C GLU A 116 13.59 13.65 2.12
N ALA A 117 12.95 13.45 0.98
CA ALA A 117 11.63 14.01 0.70
C ALA A 117 10.53 13.54 1.70
N ILE A 118 10.62 12.31 2.19
CA ILE A 118 9.73 11.80 3.24
C ILE A 118 10.01 12.53 4.57
N LEU A 119 11.29 12.72 4.92
CA LEU A 119 11.68 13.44 6.14
C LEU A 119 11.28 14.92 6.10
N ASP A 120 11.33 15.53 4.92
CA ASP A 120 10.86 16.90 4.67
C ASP A 120 9.33 17.04 4.71
N GLY A 121 8.60 15.93 4.83
CA GLY A 121 7.14 15.91 4.88
C GLY A 121 6.47 16.18 3.53
N GLN A 122 7.14 15.91 2.41
CA GLN A 122 6.53 16.06 1.09
C GLN A 122 5.35 15.10 0.90
N SER A 123 4.36 15.55 0.12
CA SER A 123 3.19 14.73 -0.17
C SER A 123 3.56 13.52 -1.05
N PRO A 124 2.83 12.40 -0.97
CA PRO A 124 3.07 11.24 -1.84
C PRO A 124 3.01 11.57 -3.33
N GLN A 125 2.17 12.53 -3.72
CA GLN A 125 2.01 12.96 -5.11
C GLN A 125 3.28 13.63 -5.64
N GLU A 126 3.93 14.48 -4.83
CA GLU A 126 5.20 15.14 -5.16
C GLU A 126 6.33 14.10 -5.29
N ILE A 127 6.43 13.19 -4.32
CA ILE A 127 7.43 12.12 -4.34
C ILE A 127 7.24 11.21 -5.57
N VAL A 128 6.00 10.88 -5.94
CA VAL A 128 5.71 10.09 -7.15
C VAL A 128 6.10 10.86 -8.41
N ALA A 129 5.87 12.17 -8.48
CA ALA A 129 6.31 12.98 -9.61
C ALA A 129 7.84 12.98 -9.75
N LEU A 130 8.54 13.14 -8.63
CA LEU A 130 10.00 13.08 -8.54
C LEU A 130 10.54 11.71 -9.02
N VAL A 131 9.96 10.61 -8.55
CA VAL A 131 10.37 9.25 -8.97
C VAL A 131 10.16 9.05 -10.48
N ARG A 132 9.04 9.56 -11.03
CA ARG A 132 8.72 9.46 -12.46
C ARG A 132 9.67 10.27 -13.35
N GLN A 133 10.21 11.38 -12.88
CA GLN A 133 11.18 12.18 -13.62
C GLN A 133 12.43 11.35 -13.97
N TYR A 134 12.91 10.53 -13.03
CA TYR A 134 14.07 9.66 -13.24
C TYR A 134 13.82 8.50 -14.21
N ILE A 135 12.56 8.15 -14.47
CA ILE A 135 12.20 7.12 -15.45
C ILE A 135 12.19 7.72 -16.87
N ARG A 136 11.81 8.99 -17.01
CA ARG A 136 11.68 9.67 -18.31
C ARG A 136 12.99 10.24 -18.85
N GLY A 137 13.94 10.56 -17.98
CA GLY A 137 15.23 11.14 -18.37
C GLY A 137 16.28 10.13 -18.84
N HIS A 138 15.88 8.93 -19.26
CA HIS A 138 16.77 7.82 -19.59
C HIS A 138 16.47 7.20 -20.94
#